data_AF-A0A848V144-F1
#
_entry.id   AF-A0A848V144-F1
#
_cell.length_a   1.000
_cell.length_b   1.000
_cell.length_c   1.000
_cell.angle_alpha   90.00
_cell.angle_beta   90.00
_cell.angle_gamma   90.00
#
_symmetry.space_group_name_H-M   'P 1'
#
loop_
_entity.id
_entity.type
_entity.pdbx_description
1 polymer ?
#
loop_
_entity_poly.entity_id
_entity_poly.type
_entity_poly.pdbx_seq_one_letter_code
_entity_poly.pdbx_strand_id
1 'polypeptide(L)' 'MTRQDALMTLGLNMAAREIDIRGAWRKKAKFFHPDSPYGDVHAFMQAKSAYETLIPPAPKAYRVQAGSRAF' A
#
# COMPACT_ATOMS: atom_id res chain seq x y z
N MET A 1 -5.29 -6.56 9.97
CA MET A 1 -5.73 -5.14 9.94
C MET A 1 -6.97 -5.06 9.07
N THR A 2 -8.04 -4.43 9.55
CA THR A 2 -9.30 -4.31 8.78
C THR A 2 -9.23 -3.13 7.79
N ARG A 3 -10.17 -3.06 6.84
CA ARG A 3 -10.29 -1.92 5.92
C ARG A 3 -10.46 -0.59 6.67
N GLN A 4 -11.25 -0.60 7.74
CA GLN A 4 -11.50 0.58 8.57
C GLN A 4 -10.22 1.05 9.28
N ASP A 5 -9.50 0.11 9.92
CA ASP A 5 -8.22 0.41 10.58
C ASP A 5 -7.19 0.96 9.59
N ALA A 6 -7.16 0.43 8.37
CA ALA A 6 -6.27 0.90 7.32
C ALA A 6 -6.57 2.35 6.90
N LEU A 7 -7.86 2.71 6.77
CA LEU A 7 -8.25 4.10 6.46
C LEU A 7 -7.88 5.04 7.60
N MET A 8 -8.13 4.66 8.86
CA MET A 8 -7.73 5.45 10.03
C MET A 8 -6.20 5.62 10.11
N THR A 9 -5.46 4.55 9.84
CA THR A 9 -3.98 4.58 9.81
C THR A 9 -3.46 5.58 8.77
N LEU A 10 -4.13 5.71 7.62
CA LEU A 10 -3.80 6.72 6.61
C LEU A 10 -4.36 8.12 6.93
N GLY A 11 -5.18 8.27 7.97
CA GLY A 11 -5.82 9.54 8.33
C GLY A 11 -6.99 9.90 7.41
N LEU A 12 -7.68 8.88 6.89
CA LEU A 12 -8.78 9.01 5.93
C LEU A 12 -10.11 8.61 6.55
N ASN A 13 -11.19 9.19 6.01
CA ASN A 13 -12.56 8.80 6.38
C ASN A 13 -12.99 7.52 5.63
N MET A 14 -14.11 6.92 6.06
CA MET A 14 -14.66 5.69 5.45
C MET A 14 -15.13 5.87 4.00
N ALA A 15 -15.41 7.09 3.57
CA ALA A 15 -15.83 7.45 2.21
C ALA A 15 -14.65 7.81 1.28
N ALA A 16 -13.41 7.68 1.75
CA ALA A 16 -12.22 8.05 0.99
C ALA A 16 -12.08 7.17 -0.26
N ARG A 17 -11.81 7.81 -1.39
CA ARG A 17 -11.64 7.12 -2.67
C ARG A 17 -10.20 6.68 -2.84
N GLU A 18 -9.98 5.81 -3.82
CA GLU A 18 -8.66 5.27 -4.13
C GLU A 18 -7.60 6.36 -4.45
N ILE A 19 -8.02 7.47 -5.04
CA ILE A 19 -7.15 8.64 -5.28
C ILE A 19 -6.68 9.28 -3.96
N ASP A 20 -7.58 9.37 -2.98
CA ASP A 20 -7.29 9.93 -1.66
C ASP A 20 -6.36 9.00 -0.87
N ILE A 21 -6.60 7.68 -0.98
CA ILE A 21 -5.77 6.63 -0.40
C ILE A 21 -4.34 6.70 -0.93
N ARG A 22 -4.16 6.78 -2.25
CA ARG A 22 -2.83 6.99 -2.87
C ARG A 22 -2.19 8.30 -2.46
N GLY A 23 -2.96 9.37 -2.37
CA GLY A 23 -2.48 10.68 -1.93
C GLY A 23 -1.96 10.65 -0.49
N ALA A 24 -2.75 10.09 0.43
CA ALA A 24 -2.40 9.96 1.84
C ALA A 24 -1.17 9.06 2.04
N TRP A 25 -1.10 7.94 1.34
CA TRP A 25 0.06 7.05 1.35
C TRP A 25 1.34 7.79 0.96
N ARG A 26 1.36 8.49 -0.19
CA ARG A 26 2.56 9.22 -0.64
C ARG A 26 3.01 10.27 0.38
N LYS A 27 2.07 11.00 0.98
CA LYS A 27 2.37 12.00 2.02
C LYS A 27 3.02 11.36 3.25
N LYS A 28 2.44 10.27 3.78
CA LYS A 28 2.97 9.55 4.95
C LYS A 28 4.29 8.85 4.64
N ALA A 29 4.41 8.22 3.48
CA ALA A 29 5.63 7.56 3.03
C ALA A 29 6.80 8.55 2.95
N LYS A 30 6.56 9.76 2.42
CA LYS A 30 7.58 10.82 2.39
C LYS A 30 7.93 11.33 3.79
N PHE A 31 6.93 11.47 4.67
CA PHE A 31 7.14 12.01 6.01
C PHE A 31 7.91 11.04 6.91
N PHE A 32 7.52 9.76 6.93
CA PHE A 32 8.10 8.70 7.76
C PHE A 32 9.28 7.96 7.11
N HIS A 33 9.71 8.38 5.92
CA HIS A 33 10.85 7.75 5.24
C HIS A 33 12.09 7.75 6.17
N PRO A 34 12.89 6.67 6.25
CA PRO A 34 14.08 6.66 7.11
C PRO A 34 15.08 7.78 6.80
N ASP A 35 15.08 8.28 5.55
CA ASP A 35 15.92 9.42 5.14
C ASP A 35 15.31 10.80 5.48
N SER A 36 14.10 10.84 6.05
CA SER A 36 13.46 12.06 6.55
C SER A 36 13.98 12.38 7.95
N PRO A 37 14.11 13.66 8.33
CA PRO A 37 14.43 14.05 9.70
C PRO A 37 13.37 13.57 10.72
N TYR A 38 12.16 13.25 10.26
CA TYR A 38 11.07 12.66 11.05
C TYR A 38 10.85 11.19 10.73
N GLY A 39 11.90 10.51 10.25
CA GLY A 39 11.83 9.11 9.84
C GLY A 39 11.38 8.21 10.98
N ASP A 40 10.39 7.37 10.69
CA ASP A 40 9.88 6.38 11.62
C ASP A 40 9.53 5.13 10.82
N VAL A 41 10.41 4.13 10.92
CA VAL A 41 10.27 2.87 10.18
C VAL A 41 9.01 2.13 10.61
N HIS A 42 8.63 2.18 11.89
CA HIS A 42 7.42 1.50 12.36
C HIS A 42 6.17 2.16 11.78
N ALA A 43 6.08 3.49 11.84
CA ALA A 43 4.96 4.22 11.24
C ALA A 43 4.91 4.07 9.72
N PHE A 44 6.07 4.03 9.05
CA PHE A 44 6.17 3.77 7.61
C PHE A 44 5.62 2.38 7.25
N MET A 45 6.04 1.34 7.97
CA MET A 45 5.59 -0.04 7.75
C MET A 45 4.09 -0.19 8.03
N GLN A 46 3.58 0.49 9.05
CA GLN A 46 2.15 0.51 9.36
C GLN A 46 1.33 1.19 8.24
N ALA A 47 1.79 2.35 7.76
CA ALA A 47 1.15 3.05 6.64
C ALA A 47 1.23 2.24 5.33
N LYS A 48 2.33 1.49 5.12
CA LYS A 48 2.49 0.59 3.98
C LYS A 48 1.48 -0.55 4.02
N SER A 49 1.37 -1.23 5.17
CA SER A 49 0.40 -2.29 5.38
C SER A 49 -1.04 -1.79 5.14
N ALA A 50 -1.37 -0.60 5.68
CA ALA A 50 -2.63 0.11 5.44
C ALA A 50 -2.93 0.28 3.95
N TYR A 51 -1.97 0.81 3.19
CA TYR A 51 -2.10 1.01 1.76
C TYR A 51 -2.32 -0.31 0.99
N GLU A 52 -1.52 -1.34 1.27
CA GLU A 52 -1.62 -2.65 0.60
C GLU A 52 -2.97 -3.35 0.87
N THR A 53 -3.56 -3.13 2.05
CA THR A 53 -4.88 -3.68 2.38
C THR A 53 -6.00 -2.97 1.64
N LEU A 54 -5.84 -1.68 1.35
CA LEU A 54 -6.85 -0.87 0.65
C LEU A 54 -6.74 -0.98 -0.87
N ILE A 55 -5.52 -1.08 -1.38
CA ILE A 55 -5.20 -1.20 -2.79
C ILE A 55 -4.34 -2.46 -2.93
N PRO A 56 -4.99 -3.64 -2.97
CA PRO A 56 -4.25 -4.86 -3.22
C PRO A 56 -3.52 -4.71 -4.57
N PRO A 57 -2.26 -5.16 -4.65
CA PRO A 57 -1.59 -5.19 -5.94
C PRO A 57 -2.46 -6.00 -6.90
N ALA A 58 -2.61 -5.50 -8.14
CA ALA A 58 -3.29 -6.25 -9.18
C ALA A 58 -2.75 -7.68 -9.13
N PRO A 59 -3.61 -8.72 -9.11
CA PRO A 59 -3.14 -10.08 -9.03
C PRO A 59 -2.12 -10.24 -10.14
N LYS A 60 -0.86 -10.57 -9.78
CA LYS A 60 0.16 -10.88 -10.77
C LYS A 60 -0.47 -11.99 -11.60
N ALA A 61 -0.95 -11.65 -12.80
CA ALA A 61 -1.51 -12.64 -13.70
C ALA A 61 -0.40 -13.68 -13.80
N TYR A 62 -0.64 -14.86 -13.22
CA TYR A 62 0.29 -15.95 -13.31
C TYR A 62 0.38 -16.26 -14.79
N ARG A 63 1.33 -15.64 -15.49
CA ARG A 63 1.68 -16.00 -16.85
C ARG A 63 2.20 -17.42 -16.72
N VAL A 64 1.31 -18.39 -16.92
CA VAL A 64 1.70 -19.76 -17.19
C VAL A 64 2.60 -19.64 -18.41
N GLN A 65 3.91 -19.75 -18.20
CA GLN A 65 4.86 -19.74 -19.28
C GLN A 65 4.64 -21.05 -20.04
N ALA A 66 3.85 -20.98 -21.11
CA ALA A 66 3.65 -22.09 -22.03
C ALA A 66 4.96 -22.32 -22.80
N GLY A 67 5.82 -23.15 -22.23
CA GLY A 67 6.98 -23.75 -22.89
C GLY A 67 7.19 -25.11 -22.25
N SER A 68 7.31 -26.23 -22.96
CA SER A 68 7.64 -26.42 -24.37
C SER A 68 7.07 -27.78 -24.78
N ARG A 69 6.42 -27.86 -25.95
CA ARG A 69 6.23 -29.14 -26.62
C ARG A 69 7.62 -29.65 -27.02
N ALA A 70 8.06 -30.74 -26.40
CA ALA A 70 9.16 -31.53 -26.92
C ALA A 70 8.68 -32.19 -28.23
N PHE A 71 9.48 -32.04 -29.30
CA PHE A 71 9.32 -32.72 -30.58
C PHE A 71 9.94 -34.11 -30.50
#